data_AF-A0A3M1ZRI6-F1
#
_entry.id   AF-A0A3M1ZRI6-F1
#
_cell.length_a   1.000
_cell.length_b   1.000
_cell.length_c   1.000
_cell.angle_alpha   90.00
_cell.angle_beta   90.00
_cell.angle_gamma   90.00
#
_symmetry.space_group_name_H-M   'P 1'
#
loop_
_entity.id
_entity.type
_entity.pdbx_description
1 polymer ?
#
loop_
_entity_poly.entity_id
_entity_poly.type
_entity_poly.pdbx_seq_one_letter_code
_entity_poly.pdbx_strand_id
1 'polypeptide(L)'
;MSIKIFSVAEMIAAEKAADAAGISYDQMMESAGKAVADAIIARYPIQNTRILILVGPGNNGGDGLVAGRYLAEAGADVAFYLYKPRHPETDPNFARVQAMGLFIAEWGQDQRARVLRTRLNITDLVIDALLGTGVSRPIGGELAKLMQQVRNGLAARRRTLTTASPFATLYPTEETPPPAAPPVPVVAVDCPSGLN
;
A
#
# COMPACT_ATOMS: atom_id res chain seq x y z
N MET A 1 17.58 21.12 9.90
CA MET A 1 16.12 21.30 10.03
C MET A 1 15.66 20.54 11.27
N SER A 2 14.94 21.18 12.18
CA SER A 2 14.27 20.48 13.29
C SER A 2 12.97 19.87 12.75
N ILE A 3 12.79 18.57 12.89
CA ILE A 3 11.52 17.91 12.57
C ILE A 3 10.53 18.27 13.69
N LYS A 4 9.37 18.83 13.33
CA LYS A 4 8.27 19.05 14.28
C LYS A 4 7.46 17.75 14.38
N ILE A 5 7.23 17.29 15.61
CA ILE A 5 6.39 16.13 15.91
C ILE A 5 5.06 16.67 16.42
N PHE A 6 3.97 16.23 15.79
CA PHE A 6 2.60 16.60 16.17
C PHE A 6 1.90 15.40 16.80
N SER A 7 1.10 15.65 17.83
CA SER A 7 0.10 14.71 18.31
C SER A 7 -1.08 14.64 17.33
N VAL A 8 -1.88 13.57 17.45
CA VAL A 8 -3.11 13.41 16.65
C VAL A 8 -4.05 14.60 16.82
N ALA A 9 -4.19 15.11 18.05
CA ALA A 9 -5.04 16.26 18.34
C ALA A 9 -4.53 17.54 17.65
N GLU A 10 -3.22 17.75 17.62
CA GLU A 10 -2.63 18.90 16.92
C GLU A 10 -2.76 18.77 15.41
N MET A 11 -2.63 17.56 14.85
CA MET A 11 -2.85 17.32 13.41
C MET A 11 -4.30 17.64 13.01
N ILE A 12 -5.28 17.14 13.76
CA ILE A 12 -6.70 17.46 13.54
C ILE A 12 -6.97 18.96 13.66
N ALA A 13 -6.35 19.63 14.63
CA ALA A 13 -6.50 21.07 14.80
C ALA A 13 -5.91 21.85 13.61
N ALA A 14 -4.76 21.41 13.09
CA ALA A 14 -4.13 22.00 11.92
C ALA A 14 -4.97 21.82 10.65
N GLU A 15 -5.53 20.62 10.43
CA GLU A 15 -6.43 20.34 9.30
C GLU A 15 -7.69 21.23 9.35
N LYS A 16 -8.31 21.36 10.52
CA LYS A 16 -9.47 22.27 10.70
C LYS A 16 -9.11 23.73 10.45
N ALA A 17 -7.92 24.16 10.87
CA ALA A 17 -7.47 25.53 10.63
C ALA A 17 -7.21 25.79 9.15
N ALA A 18 -6.65 24.80 8.42
CA ALA A 18 -6.43 24.88 6.99
C ALA A 18 -7.74 24.94 6.19
N ASP A 19 -8.73 24.12 6.57
CA ASP A 19 -10.08 24.16 5.99
C ASP A 19 -10.75 25.53 6.24
N ALA A 20 -10.66 26.05 7.48
CA ALA A 20 -11.16 27.39 7.81
C ALA A 20 -10.42 28.51 7.05
N ALA A 21 -9.18 28.26 6.60
CA ALA A 21 -8.40 29.17 5.76
C ALA A 21 -8.67 28.99 4.25
N GLY A 22 -9.60 28.11 3.87
CA GLY A 22 -10.03 27.90 2.49
C GLY A 22 -9.29 26.80 1.73
N ILE A 23 -8.46 25.99 2.40
CA ILE A 23 -7.83 24.81 1.81
C ILE A 23 -8.74 23.61 2.06
N SER A 24 -9.44 23.13 1.03
CA SER A 24 -10.39 22.04 1.21
C SER A 24 -9.70 20.73 1.62
N TYR A 25 -10.43 19.85 2.32
CA TYR A 25 -9.94 18.50 2.63
C TYR A 25 -9.48 17.73 1.38
N ASP A 26 -10.15 17.92 0.24
CA ASP A 26 -9.73 17.32 -1.02
C ASP A 26 -8.37 17.83 -1.47
N GLN A 27 -8.09 19.14 -1.34
CA GLN A 27 -6.79 19.71 -1.67
C GLN A 27 -5.70 19.24 -0.72
N MET A 28 -6.01 19.12 0.58
CA MET A 28 -5.08 18.59 1.58
C MET A 28 -4.73 17.13 1.27
N MET A 29 -5.73 16.29 0.97
CA MET A 29 -5.55 14.89 0.60
C MET A 29 -4.77 14.73 -0.72
N GLU A 30 -5.07 15.54 -1.74
CA GLU A 30 -4.32 15.52 -3.00
C GLU A 30 -2.84 15.87 -2.75
N SER A 31 -2.58 16.85 -1.88
CA SER A 31 -1.21 17.24 -1.51
C SER A 31 -0.49 16.16 -0.72
N ALA A 32 -1.15 15.54 0.26
CA ALA A 32 -0.58 14.47 1.09
C ALA A 32 -0.25 13.22 0.25
N GLY A 33 -1.21 12.73 -0.52
CA GLY A 33 -0.99 11.57 -1.39
C GLY A 33 0.08 11.82 -2.47
N LYS A 34 0.12 13.04 -3.05
CA LYS A 34 1.20 13.42 -3.98
C LYS A 34 2.56 13.40 -3.29
N ALA A 35 2.67 13.93 -2.07
CA ALA A 35 3.93 13.92 -1.32
C ALA A 35 4.43 12.49 -1.06
N VAL A 36 3.51 11.54 -0.79
CA VAL A 36 3.84 10.11 -0.68
C VAL A 36 4.34 9.55 -2.01
N ALA A 37 3.66 9.84 -3.13
CA ALA A 37 4.12 9.42 -4.45
C ALA A 37 5.51 9.99 -4.78
N ASP A 38 5.73 11.29 -4.57
CA ASP A 38 7.02 11.96 -4.80
C ASP A 38 8.14 11.32 -3.95
N ALA A 39 7.83 10.97 -2.69
CA ALA A 39 8.78 10.31 -1.80
C ALA A 39 9.16 8.90 -2.28
N ILE A 40 8.21 8.16 -2.84
CA ILE A 40 8.43 6.82 -3.43
C ILE A 40 9.23 6.96 -4.73
N ILE A 41 8.85 7.88 -5.61
CA ILE A 41 9.55 8.18 -6.88
C ILE A 41 11.02 8.53 -6.63
N ALA A 42 11.31 9.28 -5.57
CA ALA A 42 12.68 9.65 -5.21
C ALA A 42 13.54 8.49 -4.68
N ARG A 43 12.95 7.36 -4.27
CA ARG A 43 13.64 6.27 -3.57
C ARG A 43 13.67 4.96 -4.34
N TYR A 44 12.73 4.76 -5.26
CA TYR A 44 12.58 3.52 -6.00
C TYR A 44 12.52 3.79 -7.50
N PRO A 45 12.99 2.86 -8.35
CA PRO A 45 12.63 2.90 -9.76
C PRO A 45 11.11 2.78 -9.90
N ILE A 46 10.52 3.50 -10.84
CA ILE A 46 9.05 3.58 -10.97
C ILE A 46 8.56 2.95 -12.26
N GLN A 47 9.25 3.21 -13.37
CA GLN A 47 8.87 2.67 -14.66
C GLN A 47 8.71 1.15 -14.60
N ASN A 48 7.51 0.65 -14.93
CA ASN A 48 7.12 -0.77 -14.92
C ASN A 48 7.20 -1.46 -13.54
N THR A 49 7.39 -0.73 -12.45
CA THR A 49 7.40 -1.29 -11.10
C THR A 49 5.99 -1.66 -10.69
N ARG A 50 5.80 -2.89 -10.19
CA ARG A 50 4.48 -3.39 -9.79
C ARG A 50 4.19 -3.01 -8.35
N ILE A 51 3.20 -2.15 -8.17
CA ILE A 51 2.85 -1.60 -6.86
C ILE A 51 1.48 -2.13 -6.43
N LEU A 52 1.42 -2.75 -5.26
CA LEU A 52 0.15 -3.12 -4.62
C LEU A 52 -0.16 -2.15 -3.49
N ILE A 53 -1.29 -1.45 -3.60
CA ILE A 53 -1.74 -0.49 -2.59
C ILE A 53 -2.88 -1.12 -1.79
N LEU A 54 -2.67 -1.29 -0.50
CA LEU A 54 -3.67 -1.79 0.44
C LEU A 54 -4.48 -0.63 0.98
N VAL A 55 -5.75 -0.52 0.58
CA VAL A 55 -6.57 0.67 0.81
C VAL A 55 -7.58 0.44 1.94
N GLY A 56 -7.45 1.22 3.01
CA GLY A 56 -8.41 1.27 4.10
C GLY A 56 -9.67 2.07 3.76
N PRO A 57 -10.70 2.10 4.63
CA PRO A 57 -11.93 2.86 4.40
C PRO A 57 -11.85 4.36 4.75
N GLY A 58 -10.82 4.79 5.50
CA GLY A 58 -10.70 6.18 5.99
C GLY A 58 -9.78 7.06 5.16
N ASN A 59 -9.45 8.25 5.67
CA ASN A 59 -8.63 9.25 4.95
C ASN A 59 -7.28 8.70 4.46
N ASN A 60 -6.58 7.89 5.27
CA ASN A 60 -5.32 7.25 4.86
C ASN A 60 -5.47 6.41 3.59
N GLY A 61 -6.61 5.74 3.41
CA GLY A 61 -6.89 5.02 2.17
C GLY A 61 -7.11 5.96 0.99
N GLY A 62 -7.69 7.15 1.23
CA GLY A 62 -7.83 8.20 0.21
C GLY A 62 -6.47 8.77 -0.22
N ASP A 63 -5.58 9.02 0.73
CA ASP A 63 -4.19 9.40 0.44
C ASP A 63 -3.48 8.31 -0.39
N GLY A 64 -3.73 7.02 -0.09
CA GLY A 64 -3.24 5.89 -0.87
C GLY A 64 -3.81 5.84 -2.31
N LEU A 65 -5.09 6.20 -2.50
CA LEU A 65 -5.68 6.33 -3.84
C LEU A 65 -4.99 7.43 -4.64
N VAL A 66 -4.81 8.62 -4.05
CA VAL A 66 -4.10 9.74 -4.66
C VAL A 66 -2.66 9.35 -5.03
N ALA A 67 -1.91 8.78 -4.07
CA ALA A 67 -0.53 8.32 -4.30
C ALA A 67 -0.46 7.33 -5.46
N GLY A 68 -1.40 6.37 -5.51
CA GLY A 68 -1.47 5.39 -6.58
C GLY A 68 -1.73 6.00 -7.97
N ARG A 69 -2.58 7.03 -8.07
CA ARG A 69 -2.78 7.72 -9.35
C ARG A 69 -1.49 8.36 -9.85
N TYR A 70 -0.81 9.12 -9.00
CA TYR A 70 0.45 9.77 -9.37
C TYR A 70 1.55 8.76 -9.71
N LEU A 71 1.62 7.63 -9.02
CA LEU A 71 2.57 6.56 -9.34
C LEU A 71 2.25 5.89 -10.68
N ALA A 72 0.97 5.69 -11.00
CA ALA A 72 0.55 5.19 -12.31
C ALA A 72 0.88 6.18 -13.43
N GLU A 73 0.63 7.47 -13.23
CA GLU A 73 1.02 8.55 -14.15
C GLU A 73 2.54 8.61 -14.36
N ALA A 74 3.33 8.26 -13.33
CA ALA A 74 4.79 8.15 -13.39
C ALA A 74 5.29 6.82 -14.01
N GLY A 75 4.40 5.94 -14.49
CA GLY A 75 4.74 4.74 -15.25
C GLY A 75 4.79 3.43 -14.45
N ALA A 76 4.31 3.40 -13.20
CA ALA A 76 4.17 2.16 -12.43
C ALA A 76 2.94 1.33 -12.86
N ASP A 77 3.02 0.00 -12.67
CA ASP A 77 1.87 -0.91 -12.75
C ASP A 77 1.19 -0.97 -11.38
N VAL A 78 0.16 -0.13 -11.20
CA VAL A 78 -0.52 0.05 -9.90
C VAL A 78 -1.78 -0.81 -9.81
N ALA A 79 -1.88 -1.55 -8.70
CA ALA A 79 -3.05 -2.32 -8.32
C ALA A 79 -3.55 -1.88 -6.94
N PHE A 80 -4.86 -1.63 -6.82
CA PHE A 80 -5.51 -1.31 -5.55
C PHE A 80 -6.22 -2.53 -4.99
N TYR A 81 -6.06 -2.74 -3.68
CA TYR A 81 -6.74 -3.79 -2.94
C TYR A 81 -7.49 -3.18 -1.75
N LEU A 82 -8.81 -3.07 -1.87
CA LEU A 82 -9.66 -2.43 -0.88
C LEU A 82 -10.01 -3.40 0.25
N TYR A 83 -9.75 -3.00 1.50
CA TYR A 83 -10.21 -3.76 2.66
C TYR A 83 -11.74 -3.71 2.82
N LYS A 84 -12.35 -2.57 2.51
CA LYS A 84 -13.80 -2.34 2.51
C LYS A 84 -14.20 -1.65 1.20
N PRO A 85 -15.45 -1.83 0.73
CA PRO A 85 -15.94 -1.13 -0.44
C PRO A 85 -15.76 0.38 -0.30
N ARG A 86 -15.43 1.03 -1.42
CA ARG A 86 -15.46 2.48 -1.60
C ARG A 86 -16.41 2.80 -2.74
N HIS A 87 -17.05 3.96 -2.67
CA HIS A 87 -18.13 4.34 -3.57
C HIS A 87 -17.78 5.66 -4.26
N PRO A 88 -17.76 5.71 -5.60
CA PRO A 88 -17.33 6.90 -6.35
C PRO A 88 -18.22 8.13 -6.10
N GLU A 89 -19.47 7.91 -5.67
CA GLU A 89 -20.42 8.97 -5.31
C GLU A 89 -20.02 9.72 -4.04
N THR A 90 -19.24 9.05 -3.17
CA THR A 90 -18.83 9.58 -1.86
C THR A 90 -17.32 9.77 -1.74
N ASP A 91 -16.56 9.30 -2.72
CA ASP A 91 -15.11 9.35 -2.75
C ASP A 91 -14.62 9.75 -4.16
N PRO A 92 -14.37 11.05 -4.38
CA PRO A 92 -13.89 11.55 -5.67
C PRO A 92 -12.56 10.94 -6.10
N ASN A 93 -11.68 10.57 -5.17
CA ASN A 93 -10.39 9.96 -5.49
C ASN A 93 -10.57 8.53 -5.98
N PHE A 94 -11.52 7.80 -5.40
CA PHE A 94 -11.90 6.49 -5.92
C PHE A 94 -12.52 6.59 -7.33
N ALA A 95 -13.40 7.57 -7.56
CA ALA A 95 -13.95 7.83 -8.89
C ALA A 95 -12.85 8.10 -9.93
N ARG A 96 -11.83 8.90 -9.59
CA ARG A 96 -10.67 9.16 -10.45
C ARG A 96 -9.86 7.89 -10.73
N VAL A 97 -9.59 7.06 -9.72
CA VAL A 97 -8.89 5.78 -9.89
C VAL A 97 -9.66 4.85 -10.82
N GLN A 98 -10.99 4.76 -10.67
CA GLN A 98 -11.84 3.98 -11.58
C GLN A 98 -11.79 4.52 -13.03
N ALA A 99 -11.85 5.83 -13.20
CA ALA A 99 -11.79 6.47 -14.52
C ALA A 99 -10.46 6.25 -15.25
N MET A 100 -9.35 6.05 -14.51
CA MET A 100 -8.05 5.68 -15.07
C MET A 100 -7.97 4.21 -15.51
N GLY A 101 -8.98 3.39 -15.23
CA GLY A 101 -8.99 1.96 -15.58
C GLY A 101 -7.96 1.13 -14.83
N LEU A 102 -7.51 1.61 -13.67
CA LEU A 102 -6.54 0.90 -12.83
C LEU A 102 -7.17 -0.33 -12.20
N PHE A 103 -6.37 -1.36 -11.93
CA PHE A 103 -6.88 -2.60 -11.36
C PHE A 103 -7.32 -2.39 -9.91
N ILE A 104 -8.53 -2.84 -9.59
CA ILE A 104 -9.12 -2.76 -8.24
C ILE A 104 -9.67 -4.13 -7.87
N ALA A 105 -9.37 -4.59 -6.66
CA ALA A 105 -9.97 -5.77 -6.05
C ALA A 105 -10.39 -5.47 -4.62
N GLU A 106 -11.35 -6.23 -4.09
CA GLU A 106 -11.91 -5.99 -2.75
C GLU A 106 -11.86 -7.26 -1.90
N TRP A 107 -11.51 -7.11 -0.62
CA TRP A 107 -11.44 -8.22 0.34
C TRP A 107 -12.75 -9.01 0.42
N GLY A 108 -13.89 -8.31 0.45
CA GLY A 108 -15.21 -8.94 0.54
C GLY A 108 -15.60 -9.78 -0.67
N GLN A 109 -14.98 -9.52 -1.84
CA GLN A 109 -15.24 -10.21 -3.10
C GLN A 109 -14.15 -11.23 -3.46
N ASP A 110 -12.98 -11.14 -2.83
CA ASP A 110 -11.83 -12.01 -3.09
C ASP A 110 -11.93 -13.32 -2.30
N GLN A 111 -12.62 -14.29 -2.88
CA GLN A 111 -12.79 -15.60 -2.28
C GLN A 111 -11.44 -16.26 -1.96
N ARG A 112 -11.23 -16.54 -0.67
CA ARG A 112 -10.00 -17.16 -0.13
C ARG A 112 -8.73 -16.35 -0.44
N ALA A 113 -8.84 -15.02 -0.57
CA ALA A 113 -7.71 -14.13 -0.82
C ALA A 113 -6.87 -14.53 -2.06
N ARG A 114 -7.50 -15.08 -3.11
CA ARG A 114 -6.81 -15.56 -4.30
C ARG A 114 -6.18 -14.41 -5.07
N VAL A 115 -6.94 -13.35 -5.31
CA VAL A 115 -6.45 -12.17 -6.03
C VAL A 115 -5.31 -11.51 -5.25
N LEU A 116 -5.47 -11.35 -3.94
CA LEU A 116 -4.45 -10.81 -3.05
C LEU A 116 -3.13 -11.59 -3.16
N ARG A 117 -3.18 -12.92 -3.02
CA ARG A 117 -1.99 -13.77 -3.11
C ARG A 117 -1.32 -13.70 -4.48
N THR A 118 -2.10 -13.68 -5.56
CA THR A 118 -1.56 -13.54 -6.92
C THR A 118 -0.85 -12.21 -7.08
N ARG A 119 -1.43 -11.10 -6.61
CA ARG A 119 -0.79 -9.78 -6.68
C ARG A 119 0.47 -9.72 -5.83
N LEU A 120 0.43 -10.16 -4.57
CA LEU A 120 1.59 -10.19 -3.68
C LEU A 120 2.77 -10.99 -4.23
N ASN A 121 2.51 -12.03 -5.03
CA ASN A 121 3.57 -12.83 -5.64
C ASN A 121 4.37 -12.06 -6.71
N ILE A 122 3.72 -11.16 -7.44
CA ILE A 122 4.33 -10.43 -8.56
C ILE A 122 4.76 -9.00 -8.20
N THR A 123 4.25 -8.46 -7.09
CA THR A 123 4.51 -7.09 -6.62
C THR A 123 5.97 -6.87 -6.21
N ASP A 124 6.46 -5.68 -6.52
CA ASP A 124 7.80 -5.20 -6.19
C ASP A 124 7.79 -4.21 -5.02
N LEU A 125 6.67 -3.53 -4.78
CA LEU A 125 6.47 -2.58 -3.67
C LEU A 125 5.03 -2.66 -3.14
N VAL A 126 4.87 -2.75 -1.82
CA VAL A 126 3.56 -2.63 -1.17
C VAL A 126 3.42 -1.25 -0.53
N ILE A 127 2.29 -0.59 -0.76
CA ILE A 127 1.91 0.63 -0.05
C ILE A 127 0.82 0.28 0.96
N ASP A 128 1.09 0.57 2.22
CA ASP A 128 0.17 0.39 3.34
C ASP A 128 -0.62 1.68 3.59
N ALA A 129 -1.86 1.69 3.09
CA ALA A 129 -2.84 2.75 3.26
C ALA A 129 -4.07 2.25 4.06
N LEU A 130 -3.88 1.23 4.92
CA LEU A 130 -4.99 0.56 5.63
C LEU A 130 -5.52 1.36 6.82
N LEU A 131 -4.62 1.91 7.63
CA LEU A 131 -4.92 2.54 8.91
C LEU A 131 -4.17 3.86 9.04
N GLY A 132 -4.87 4.92 9.44
CA GLY A 132 -4.25 6.21 9.78
C GLY A 132 -4.32 6.52 11.27
N THR A 133 -4.02 7.76 11.63
CA THR A 133 -4.04 8.28 13.03
C THR A 133 -5.36 8.11 13.80
N GLY A 134 -6.49 7.89 13.11
CA GLY A 134 -7.82 7.71 13.73
C GLY A 134 -8.08 6.36 14.40
N VAL A 135 -7.13 5.43 14.37
CA VAL A 135 -7.33 4.06 14.90
C VAL A 135 -6.92 3.98 16.37
N SER A 136 -7.91 3.87 17.25
CA SER A 136 -7.70 3.74 18.70
C SER A 136 -7.94 2.33 19.25
N ARG A 137 -8.37 1.39 18.41
CA ARG A 137 -8.78 0.04 18.82
C ARG A 137 -7.78 -1.02 18.35
N PRO A 138 -7.58 -2.12 19.11
CA PRO A 138 -6.76 -3.24 18.66
C PRO A 138 -7.24 -3.77 17.30
N ILE A 139 -6.28 -4.08 16.42
CA ILE A 139 -6.56 -4.65 15.11
C ILE A 139 -7.18 -6.04 15.33
N GLY A 140 -8.39 -6.25 14.81
CA GLY A 140 -9.13 -7.50 14.97
C GLY A 140 -10.00 -7.84 13.76
N GLY A 141 -10.68 -8.98 13.84
CA GLY A 141 -11.65 -9.41 12.83
C GLY A 141 -11.06 -9.58 11.42
N GLU A 142 -11.81 -9.12 10.42
CA GLU A 142 -11.45 -9.26 9.00
C GLU A 142 -10.16 -8.52 8.63
N LEU A 143 -9.87 -7.38 9.25
CA LEU A 143 -8.64 -6.64 8.98
C LEU A 143 -7.41 -7.43 9.41
N ALA A 144 -7.46 -8.05 10.59
CA ALA A 144 -6.38 -8.92 11.06
C ALA A 144 -6.15 -10.11 10.12
N LYS A 145 -7.23 -10.69 9.57
CA LYS A 145 -7.14 -11.77 8.57
C LYS A 145 -6.48 -11.29 7.28
N LEU A 146 -6.88 -10.13 6.75
CA LEU A 146 -6.26 -9.53 5.57
C LEU A 146 -4.76 -9.32 5.79
N MET A 147 -4.39 -8.65 6.90
CA MET A 147 -2.98 -8.40 7.23
C MET A 147 -2.18 -9.69 7.38
N GLN A 148 -2.78 -10.73 7.96
CA GLN A 148 -2.14 -12.04 8.05
C GLN A 148 -1.89 -12.66 6.67
N GLN A 149 -2.85 -12.53 5.73
CA GLN A 149 -2.65 -13.00 4.35
C GLN A 149 -1.54 -12.22 3.65
N VAL A 150 -1.45 -10.90 3.86
CA VAL A 150 -0.35 -10.08 3.34
C VAL A 150 1.00 -10.57 3.86
N ARG A 151 1.16 -10.68 5.19
CA ARG A 151 2.40 -11.21 5.80
C ARG A 151 2.78 -12.58 5.27
N ASN A 152 1.81 -13.49 5.17
CA ASN A 152 2.04 -14.84 4.64
C ASN A 152 2.48 -14.81 3.16
N GLY A 153 1.87 -13.96 2.33
CA GLY A 153 2.23 -13.80 0.92
C GLY A 153 3.64 -13.24 0.74
N LEU A 154 3.99 -12.21 1.49
CA LEU A 154 5.34 -11.62 1.47
C LEU A 154 6.41 -12.63 1.93
N ALA A 155 6.13 -13.40 2.99
CA ALA A 155 7.02 -14.45 3.46
C ALA A 155 7.15 -15.64 2.48
N ALA A 156 6.08 -16.01 1.79
CA ALA A 156 6.10 -17.08 0.79
C ALA A 156 6.97 -16.71 -0.42
N ARG A 157 6.85 -15.48 -0.95
CA ARG A 157 7.68 -14.99 -2.07
C ARG A 157 9.17 -15.06 -1.75
N ARG A 158 9.55 -14.69 -0.53
CA ARG A 158 10.94 -14.78 -0.05
C ARG A 158 11.48 -16.20 -0.15
N ARG A 159 10.67 -17.22 0.16
CA ARG A 159 11.06 -18.65 0.06
C ARG A 159 11.17 -19.14 -1.38
N THR A 160 10.20 -18.83 -2.24
CA THR A 160 10.18 -19.32 -3.64
C THR A 160 11.36 -18.84 -4.47
N LEU A 161 11.80 -17.59 -4.28
CA LEU A 161 12.96 -17.04 -4.97
C LEU A 161 14.29 -17.60 -4.41
N THR A 162 14.28 -18.23 -3.23
CA THR A 162 15.42 -18.95 -2.66
C THR A 162 15.52 -20.37 -3.25
N THR A 163 14.51 -20.90 -3.93
CA THR A 163 14.52 -22.31 -4.40
C THR A 163 14.55 -22.44 -5.92
N ALA A 164 14.55 -21.34 -6.66
CA ALA A 164 14.46 -21.32 -8.12
C ALA A 164 15.85 -21.35 -8.79
N SER A 165 16.57 -22.47 -8.68
CA SER A 165 17.59 -22.82 -9.68
C SER A 165 16.99 -23.86 -10.65
N PRO A 166 16.75 -23.54 -11.93
CA PRO A 166 16.23 -24.50 -12.90
C PRO A 166 17.28 -25.55 -13.34
N PHE A 167 18.52 -25.46 -12.85
CA PHE A 167 19.57 -26.45 -13.04
C PHE A 167 20.20 -26.81 -11.69
N ALA A 168 19.44 -27.45 -10.79
CA ALA A 168 20.05 -28.20 -9.71
C ALA A 168 20.64 -29.48 -10.32
N THR A 169 21.89 -29.41 -10.77
CA THR A 169 22.65 -30.60 -11.11
C THR A 169 22.79 -31.44 -9.85
N LEU A 170 22.44 -32.73 -9.92
CA LEU A 170 22.55 -33.70 -8.82
C LEU A 170 24.03 -33.96 -8.49
N TYR A 171 24.72 -33.01 -7.88
CA TYR A 171 26.00 -33.24 -7.23
C TYR A 171 25.78 -33.23 -5.71
N PRO A 172 26.31 -34.23 -4.98
CA PRO A 172 26.34 -34.17 -3.52
C PRO A 172 27.44 -33.20 -3.13
N THR A 173 27.14 -31.91 -3.16
CA THR A 173 27.92 -30.88 -2.48
C THR A 173 27.01 -30.26 -1.43
N GLU A 174 27.55 -29.98 -0.25
CA GLU A 174 26.86 -29.21 0.80
C GLU A 174 26.41 -27.88 0.18
N GLU A 175 25.17 -27.82 -0.31
CA GLU A 175 24.61 -26.62 -0.90
C GLU A 175 24.36 -25.63 0.23
N THR A 176 25.25 -24.64 0.36
CA THR A 176 24.85 -23.38 0.98
C THR A 176 23.59 -22.90 0.25
N PRO A 177 22.44 -22.76 0.93
CA PRO A 177 21.22 -22.34 0.29
C PRO A 177 21.47 -20.99 -0.39
N PRO A 178 20.94 -20.76 -1.60
CA PRO A 178 21.14 -19.51 -2.30
C PRO A 178 20.62 -18.34 -1.43
N PRO A 179 21.15 -17.13 -1.58
CA PRO A 179 20.72 -16.00 -0.78
C PRO A 179 19.23 -15.76 -0.99
N ALA A 180 18.50 -15.62 0.11
CA ALA A 180 17.07 -15.32 0.05
C ALA A 180 16.84 -14.03 -0.74
N ALA A 181 15.80 -14.01 -1.59
CA ALA A 181 15.45 -12.79 -2.32
C ALA A 181 15.26 -11.61 -1.36
N PRO A 182 15.60 -10.38 -1.83
CA PRO A 182 15.40 -9.19 -1.03
C PRO A 182 13.91 -9.07 -0.66
N PRO A 183 13.62 -8.62 0.57
CA PRO A 183 12.24 -8.42 1.00
C PRO A 183 11.54 -7.40 0.10
N VAL A 184 10.25 -7.60 -0.15
CA VAL A 184 9.42 -6.58 -0.79
C VAL A 184 9.32 -5.40 0.19
N PRO A 185 9.73 -4.18 -0.18
CA PRO A 185 9.54 -3.01 0.65
C PRO A 185 8.05 -2.76 0.90
N VAL A 186 7.73 -2.36 2.14
CA VAL A 186 6.40 -1.88 2.55
C VAL A 186 6.53 -0.42 2.95
N VAL A 187 5.79 0.47 2.30
CA VAL A 187 5.79 1.92 2.58
C VAL A 187 4.43 2.29 3.17
N ALA A 188 4.42 2.81 4.39
CA ALA A 188 3.22 3.37 4.99
C ALA A 188 2.97 4.79 4.45
N VAL A 189 1.71 5.11 4.17
CA VAL A 189 1.28 6.43 3.67
C VAL A 189 1.35 7.49 4.79
N ASP A 190 0.83 7.16 5.97
CA ASP A 190 0.87 8.00 7.17
C ASP A 190 1.49 7.19 8.34
N CYS A 191 0.66 6.42 9.03
CA CYS A 191 1.10 5.52 10.10
C CYS A 191 1.14 4.07 9.61
N PRO A 192 2.16 3.28 9.99
CA PRO A 192 2.18 1.87 9.65
C PRO A 192 1.05 1.12 10.34
N SER A 193 0.38 0.22 9.62
CA SER A 193 -0.58 -0.71 10.22
C SER A 193 0.09 -1.85 10.99
N GLY A 194 1.42 -1.99 10.89
CA GLY A 194 2.20 -3.13 11.40
C GLY A 194 2.43 -4.22 10.37
N LEU A 195 2.46 -3.84 9.08
CA LEU A 195 2.85 -4.70 7.95
C LEU A 195 4.34 -4.59 7.59
N ASN A 196 4.99 -3.51 8.01
CA ASN A 196 6.38 -3.15 7.78
C ASN A 196 7.35 -3.89 8.72
#